data_AF-A0A8C6U9E4-F1
#
_entry.id   AF-A0A8C6U9E4-F1
#
_cell.length_a   1.000
_cell.length_b   1.000
_cell.length_c   1.000
_cell.angle_alpha   90.00
_cell.angle_beta   90.00
_cell.angle_gamma   90.00
#
_symmetry.space_group_name_H-M   'P 1'
#
loop_
_entity.id
_entity.type
_entity.pdbx_description
1 polymer ?
#
loop_
_entity_poly.entity_id
_entity_poly.type
_entity_poly.pdbx_seq_one_letter_code
_entity_poly.pdbx_strand_id
1 'polypeptide(L)'
;EVPSQAPPLVPGQTKRLKSEYGLDAWKRWVQWRRAQTQLQKLTIGCAATLLIIEDLLRCTTAELSMCLCFFVSEIKRPNGENYSPDSLFYLCLGIQQHLFDNGRVENIFMDRFYCRFSTDFTKKLEGFKPIVTSSGYVHSRVEEEFLWECKQLGAYSPIVLLNTLLFFCCKYFGFRTVEQHRQLSFAHVMRCTKTDPNNKKTTFLRFYPPVATPLQDEVLEMTENVENPLRCPVRLYEFYLSKCSESVKQRTNLFYLHPERCCVPNSPLWFSSTPLDDATMDAMLIPFHNYFIQTAQILIFFKQKTTTRHKYGQYSFCLAAYFPTHH
;
A
#
# COMPACT_ATOMS: atom_id res chain seq x y z
N GLU A 1 -21.27 13.34 16.04
CA GLU A 1 -20.16 12.78 16.85
C GLU A 1 -19.87 11.36 16.36
N VAL A 2 -18.61 10.92 16.40
CA VAL A 2 -18.24 9.54 16.06
C VAL A 2 -18.36 8.71 17.35
N PRO A 3 -19.08 7.58 17.39
CA PRO A 3 -19.23 6.82 18.63
C PRO A 3 -17.88 6.27 19.09
N SER A 4 -17.55 6.47 20.37
CA SER A 4 -16.23 6.19 20.94
C SER A 4 -16.03 4.74 21.41
N GLN A 5 -16.85 3.79 20.98
CA GLN A 5 -16.68 2.38 21.33
C GLN A 5 -17.01 1.49 20.13
N ALA A 6 -16.01 0.77 19.65
CA ALA A 6 -16.21 -0.27 18.65
C ALA A 6 -16.96 -1.45 19.31
N PRO A 7 -18.07 -1.94 18.72
CA PRO A 7 -18.72 -3.14 19.22
C PRO A 7 -17.80 -4.37 19.08
N PRO A 8 -17.97 -5.39 19.93
CA PRO A 8 -17.14 -6.60 19.91
C PRO A 8 -17.25 -7.30 18.54
N LEU A 9 -16.09 -7.63 17.97
CA LEU A 9 -15.96 -8.23 16.64
C LEU A 9 -16.52 -9.67 16.66
N VAL A 10 -17.53 -9.93 15.83
CA VAL A 10 -18.00 -11.27 15.50
C VAL A 10 -16.96 -11.94 14.59
N PRO A 11 -16.44 -13.15 14.90
CA PRO A 11 -15.49 -13.83 14.03
C PRO A 11 -16.12 -14.19 12.68
N GLY A 12 -15.59 -13.66 11.58
CA GLY A 12 -15.99 -14.03 10.21
C GLY A 12 -16.58 -12.91 9.34
N GLN A 13 -16.78 -11.69 9.86
CA GLN A 13 -17.06 -10.53 9.00
C GLN A 13 -15.75 -9.85 8.60
N THR A 14 -15.38 -9.97 7.33
CA THR A 14 -14.35 -9.13 6.71
C THR A 14 -14.77 -7.67 6.88
N LYS A 15 -13.97 -6.87 7.60
CA LYS A 15 -14.23 -5.43 7.72
C LYS A 15 -14.16 -4.83 6.32
N ARG A 16 -15.28 -4.29 5.84
CA ARG A 16 -15.36 -3.57 4.58
C ARG A 16 -15.10 -2.09 4.81
N LEU A 17 -14.41 -1.44 3.88
CA LEU A 17 -14.28 0.01 3.88
C LEU A 17 -15.67 0.67 3.76
N LYS A 18 -15.95 1.64 4.63
CA LYS A 18 -17.18 2.45 4.58
C LYS A 18 -16.96 3.67 3.70
N SER A 19 -17.26 3.53 2.40
CA SER A 19 -17.08 4.60 1.41
C SER A 19 -17.87 5.87 1.74
N GLU A 20 -19.01 5.74 2.44
CA GLU A 20 -19.84 6.87 2.89
C GLU A 20 -19.04 7.97 3.61
N TYR A 21 -18.03 7.63 4.41
CA TYR A 21 -17.23 8.64 5.11
C TYR A 21 -16.46 9.55 4.16
N GLY A 22 -15.86 8.98 3.10
CA GLY A 22 -15.17 9.74 2.05
C GLY A 22 -16.13 10.65 1.29
N LEU A 23 -17.30 10.12 0.96
CA LEU A 23 -18.34 10.84 0.20
C LEU A 23 -18.97 11.98 1.02
N ASP A 24 -19.23 11.76 2.30
CA ASP A 24 -19.78 12.79 3.18
C ASP A 24 -18.74 13.87 3.49
N ALA A 25 -17.46 13.52 3.59
CA ALA A 25 -16.39 14.51 3.68
C ALA A 25 -16.29 15.34 2.39
N TRP A 26 -16.36 14.70 1.23
CA TRP A 26 -16.38 15.38 -0.07
C TRP A 26 -17.53 16.38 -0.17
N LYS A 27 -18.78 15.92 0.06
CA LYS A 27 -19.98 16.78 0.01
C LYS A 27 -19.86 17.99 0.94
N ARG A 28 -19.40 17.78 2.18
CA ARG A 28 -19.20 18.87 3.15
C ARG A 28 -18.14 19.87 2.68
N TRP A 29 -17.03 19.40 2.14
CA TRP A 29 -16.01 20.29 1.57
C TRP A 29 -16.54 21.08 0.37
N VAL A 30 -17.29 20.44 -0.53
CA VAL A 30 -17.92 21.12 -1.67
C VAL A 30 -18.87 22.22 -1.19
N GLN A 31 -19.73 21.94 -0.21
CA GLN A 31 -20.65 22.93 0.37
C GLN A 31 -19.91 24.10 1.02
N TRP A 32 -18.90 23.81 1.84
CA TRP A 32 -18.06 24.84 2.47
C TRP A 32 -17.36 25.73 1.43
N ARG A 33 -16.79 25.12 0.40
CA ARG A 33 -16.06 25.86 -0.63
C ARG A 33 -16.99 26.71 -1.50
N ARG A 34 -18.20 26.23 -1.81
CA ARG A 34 -19.24 27.04 -2.48
C ARG A 34 -19.62 28.27 -1.66
N ALA A 35 -19.78 28.12 -0.35
CA ALA A 35 -20.07 29.25 0.55
C ALA A 35 -18.90 30.26 0.59
N GLN A 36 -17.65 29.79 0.61
CA GLN A 36 -16.44 30.63 0.51
C GLN A 36 -16.41 31.42 -0.82
N THR A 37 -16.69 30.77 -1.95
CA THR A 37 -16.71 31.43 -3.27
C THR A 37 -17.83 32.46 -3.38
N GLN A 38 -19.01 32.20 -2.81
CA GLN A 38 -20.09 33.19 -2.74
C GLN A 38 -19.67 34.42 -1.92
N LEU A 39 -19.01 34.20 -0.77
CA LEU A 39 -18.48 35.28 0.05
C LEU A 39 -17.40 36.09 -0.69
N GLN A 40 -16.48 35.44 -1.40
CA GLN A 40 -15.44 36.11 -2.18
C GLN A 40 -16.00 36.90 -3.37
N LYS A 41 -17.06 36.40 -4.04
CA LYS A 41 -17.75 37.16 -5.09
C LYS A 41 -18.36 38.46 -4.55
N LEU A 42 -18.96 38.40 -3.36
CA LEU A 42 -19.53 39.58 -2.69
C LEU A 42 -18.45 40.58 -2.27
N THR A 43 -17.25 40.12 -1.96
CA THR A 43 -16.15 40.98 -1.45
C THR A 43 -15.20 41.52 -2.52
N ILE A 44 -14.91 40.77 -3.58
CA ILE A 44 -13.79 41.08 -4.51
C ILE A 44 -14.23 41.14 -5.98
N GLY A 45 -15.48 40.80 -6.31
CA GLY A 45 -15.98 40.84 -7.70
C GLY A 45 -15.26 39.89 -8.68
N CYS A 46 -14.36 39.03 -8.21
CA CYS A 46 -13.60 38.10 -9.04
C CYS A 46 -14.40 36.83 -9.31
N ALA A 47 -14.72 36.58 -10.59
CA ALA A 47 -15.62 35.53 -11.04
C ALA A 47 -14.90 34.24 -11.48
N ALA A 48 -13.76 33.89 -10.87
CA ALA A 48 -13.15 32.57 -11.09
C ALA A 48 -13.97 31.48 -10.37
N THR A 49 -15.16 31.20 -10.91
CA THR A 49 -16.05 30.16 -10.41
C THR A 49 -15.54 28.85 -10.96
N LEU A 50 -14.60 28.22 -10.27
CA LEU A 50 -14.31 26.83 -10.50
C LEU A 50 -15.61 26.06 -10.23
N LEU A 51 -16.16 25.41 -11.26
CA LEU A 51 -17.36 24.59 -11.13
C LEU A 51 -16.99 23.39 -10.27
N ILE A 52 -17.19 23.51 -8.96
CA ILE A 52 -16.98 22.41 -8.03
C ILE A 52 -18.16 21.45 -8.20
N ILE A 53 -17.87 20.31 -8.80
CA ILE A 53 -18.85 19.25 -9.04
C ILE A 53 -18.99 18.44 -7.74
N GLU A 54 -20.22 18.35 -7.27
CA GLU A 54 -20.56 17.61 -6.04
C GLU A 54 -20.58 16.11 -6.29
N ASP A 55 -21.11 15.70 -7.44
CA ASP A 55 -21.19 14.31 -7.87
C ASP A 55 -19.87 13.88 -8.55
N LEU A 56 -19.07 13.14 -7.80
CA LEU A 56 -17.78 12.57 -8.25
C LEU A 56 -17.91 11.77 -9.56
N LEU A 57 -19.04 11.11 -9.80
CA LEU A 57 -19.25 10.26 -10.98
C LEU A 57 -19.43 11.09 -12.25
N ARG A 58 -19.88 12.34 -12.11
CA ARG A 58 -20.09 13.26 -13.24
C ARG A 58 -18.86 14.08 -13.59
N CYS A 59 -17.82 14.08 -12.75
CA CYS A 59 -16.56 14.74 -13.04
C CYS A 59 -15.85 14.05 -14.21
N THR A 60 -15.34 14.82 -15.16
CA THR A 60 -14.25 14.34 -16.05
C THR A 60 -13.00 14.00 -15.23
N THR A 61 -12.08 13.21 -15.78
CA THR A 61 -10.79 12.87 -15.14
C THR A 61 -10.03 14.12 -14.70
N ALA A 62 -10.00 15.16 -15.55
CA ALA A 62 -9.29 16.41 -15.27
C ALA A 62 -9.93 17.21 -14.14
N GLU A 63 -11.27 17.33 -14.14
CA GLU A 63 -12.01 18.00 -13.06
C GLU A 63 -11.84 17.26 -11.73
N LEU A 64 -11.95 15.92 -11.75
CA LEU A 64 -11.77 15.12 -10.55
C LEU A 64 -10.36 15.27 -9.99
N SER A 65 -9.33 15.17 -10.84
CA SER A 65 -7.92 15.36 -10.44
C SER A 65 -7.70 16.73 -9.79
N MET A 66 -8.19 17.80 -10.40
CA MET A 66 -8.08 19.15 -9.84
C MET A 66 -8.83 19.29 -8.51
N CYS A 67 -10.08 18.81 -8.43
CA CYS A 67 -10.89 18.90 -7.21
C CYS A 67 -10.27 18.07 -6.07
N LEU A 68 -9.66 16.92 -6.37
CA LEU A 68 -8.97 16.10 -5.37
C LEU A 68 -7.75 16.82 -4.77
N CYS A 69 -6.93 17.52 -5.57
CA CYS A 69 -5.82 18.34 -5.06
C CYS A 69 -6.30 19.37 -4.02
N PHE A 70 -7.40 20.03 -4.35
CA PHE A 70 -8.02 21.00 -3.47
C PHE A 70 -8.61 20.36 -2.21
N PHE A 71 -9.34 19.26 -2.38
CA PHE A 71 -9.95 18.51 -1.30
C PHE A 71 -8.91 18.14 -0.24
N VAL A 72 -7.80 17.51 -0.60
CA VAL A 72 -6.77 17.11 0.39
C VAL A 72 -6.04 18.27 1.05
N SER A 73 -6.03 19.44 0.40
CA SER A 73 -5.38 20.64 0.92
C SER A 73 -6.26 21.40 1.92
N GLU A 74 -7.58 21.35 1.74
CA GLU A 74 -8.52 22.22 2.44
C GLU A 74 -9.48 21.49 3.39
N ILE A 75 -9.66 20.18 3.21
CA ILE A 75 -10.62 19.41 4.00
C ILE A 75 -10.27 19.47 5.49
N LYS A 76 -11.28 19.83 6.28
CA LYS A 76 -11.20 19.91 7.75
C LYS A 76 -12.28 19.07 8.39
N ARG A 77 -11.99 18.61 9.60
CA ARG A 77 -12.98 17.95 10.46
C ARG A 77 -14.10 18.95 10.81
N PRO A 78 -15.29 18.48 11.21
CA PRO A 78 -16.39 19.38 11.62
C PRO A 78 -16.03 20.33 12.77
N ASN A 79 -15.08 19.95 13.63
CA ASN A 79 -14.56 20.79 14.70
C ASN A 79 -13.51 21.82 14.23
N GLY A 80 -13.22 21.91 12.92
CA GLY A 80 -12.27 22.85 12.34
C GLY A 80 -10.81 22.40 12.33
N GLU A 81 -10.49 21.27 12.97
CA GLU A 81 -9.15 20.70 13.00
C GLU A 81 -8.80 19.97 11.69
N ASN A 82 -7.51 19.79 11.46
CA ASN A 82 -7.03 19.00 10.33
C ASN A 82 -7.32 17.50 10.53
N TYR A 83 -7.55 16.78 9.44
CA TYR A 83 -7.56 15.32 9.50
C TYR A 83 -6.14 14.80 9.80
N SER A 84 -6.07 13.70 10.57
CA SER A 84 -4.80 12.98 10.69
C SER A 84 -4.50 12.29 9.35
N PRO A 85 -3.24 12.03 9.01
CA PRO A 85 -2.87 11.41 7.74
C PRO A 85 -3.62 10.10 7.44
N ASP A 86 -3.79 9.23 8.44
CA ASP A 86 -4.55 7.98 8.32
C ASP A 86 -6.04 8.18 8.08
N SER A 87 -6.65 9.17 8.73
CA SER A 87 -8.03 9.55 8.46
C SER A 87 -8.18 10.10 7.05
N LEU A 88 -7.25 10.95 6.61
CA LEU A 88 -7.28 11.52 5.26
C LEU A 88 -7.12 10.43 4.19
N PHE A 89 -6.21 9.47 4.42
CA PHE A 89 -6.06 8.32 3.53
C PHE A 89 -7.32 7.48 3.47
N TYR A 90 -7.95 7.19 4.61
CA TYR A 90 -9.23 6.48 4.66
C TYR A 90 -10.32 7.18 3.83
N LEU A 91 -10.43 8.51 3.92
CA LEU A 91 -11.41 9.27 3.14
C LEU A 91 -11.15 9.15 1.63
N CYS A 92 -9.88 9.23 1.21
CA CYS A 92 -9.50 9.10 -0.19
C CYS A 92 -9.73 7.67 -0.70
N LEU A 93 -9.48 6.63 0.12
CA LEU A 93 -9.86 5.26 -0.19
C LEU A 93 -11.37 5.12 -0.37
N GLY A 94 -12.17 5.82 0.45
CA GLY A 94 -13.63 5.83 0.32
C GLY A 94 -14.10 6.40 -1.01
N ILE A 95 -13.47 7.48 -1.47
CA ILE A 95 -13.69 8.06 -2.80
C ILE A 95 -13.30 7.05 -3.89
N GLN A 96 -12.10 6.46 -3.80
CA GLN A 96 -11.61 5.48 -4.75
C GLN A 96 -12.54 4.26 -4.88
N GLN A 97 -13.01 3.72 -3.74
CA GLN A 97 -13.94 2.60 -3.71
C GLN A 97 -15.26 2.97 -4.39
N HIS A 98 -15.79 4.17 -4.13
CA HIS A 98 -17.02 4.64 -4.75
C HIS A 98 -16.90 4.78 -6.27
N LEU A 99 -15.77 5.29 -6.77
CA LEU A 99 -15.50 5.36 -8.22
C LEU A 99 -15.54 3.96 -8.83
N PHE A 100 -14.85 2.99 -8.23
CA PHE A 100 -14.83 1.61 -8.72
C PHE A 100 -16.18 0.91 -8.67
N ASP A 101 -16.90 1.02 -7.56
CA ASP A 101 -18.22 0.39 -7.38
C ASP A 101 -19.24 0.90 -8.41
N ASN A 102 -19.00 2.09 -8.99
CA ASN A 102 -19.84 2.71 -10.01
C ASN A 102 -19.19 2.68 -11.42
N GLY A 103 -18.23 1.80 -11.66
CA GLY A 103 -17.70 1.51 -13.00
C GLY A 103 -16.61 2.46 -13.51
N ARG A 104 -16.16 3.44 -12.70
CA ARG A 104 -14.95 4.21 -13.02
C ARG A 104 -13.72 3.43 -12.61
N VAL A 105 -12.94 3.00 -13.59
CA VAL A 105 -11.77 2.12 -13.40
C VAL A 105 -10.46 2.87 -13.09
N GLU A 106 -10.52 4.19 -13.00
CA GLU A 106 -9.34 5.03 -12.74
C GLU A 106 -8.84 4.83 -11.30
N ASN A 107 -7.53 4.77 -11.13
CA ASN A 107 -6.88 4.74 -9.83
C ASN A 107 -6.39 6.15 -9.46
N ILE A 108 -7.06 6.82 -8.52
CA ILE A 108 -6.76 8.21 -8.14
C ILE A 108 -5.38 8.37 -7.51
N PHE A 109 -4.78 7.29 -6.98
CA PHE A 109 -3.47 7.36 -6.33
C PHE A 109 -2.32 7.10 -7.29
N MET A 110 -2.52 6.26 -8.31
CA MET A 110 -1.43 5.72 -9.13
C MET A 110 -1.52 6.14 -10.61
N ASP A 111 -2.68 6.54 -11.11
CA ASP A 111 -2.83 6.92 -12.52
C ASP A 111 -2.22 8.30 -12.78
N ARG A 112 -1.56 8.43 -13.94
CA ARG A 112 -0.79 9.62 -14.32
C ARG A 112 -1.60 10.92 -14.32
N PHE A 113 -2.90 10.85 -14.62
CA PHE A 113 -3.79 12.02 -14.61
C PHE A 113 -3.95 12.64 -13.22
N TYR A 114 -3.63 11.90 -12.16
CA TYR A 114 -3.73 12.32 -10.77
C TYR A 114 -2.37 12.62 -10.13
N CYS A 115 -1.27 12.67 -10.90
CA CYS A 115 0.08 12.80 -10.35
C CYS A 115 0.29 13.98 -9.37
N ARG A 116 -0.38 15.11 -9.63
CA ARG A 116 -0.34 16.28 -8.74
C ARG A 116 -1.05 15.99 -7.42
N PHE A 117 -2.24 15.40 -7.48
CA PHE A 117 -2.96 14.95 -6.28
C PHE A 117 -2.12 13.94 -5.52
N SER A 118 -1.56 12.93 -6.19
CA SER A 118 -0.74 11.89 -5.55
C SER A 118 0.47 12.51 -4.83
N THR A 119 1.14 13.48 -5.46
CA THR A 119 2.28 14.17 -4.84
C THR A 119 1.87 14.98 -3.61
N ASP A 120 0.80 15.78 -3.73
CA ASP A 120 0.31 16.60 -2.62
C ASP A 120 -0.21 15.73 -1.47
N PHE A 121 -0.86 14.61 -1.79
CA PHE A 121 -1.35 13.63 -0.84
C PHE A 121 -0.21 12.89 -0.14
N THR A 122 0.79 12.40 -0.87
CA THR A 122 1.97 11.73 -0.30
C THR A 122 2.70 12.63 0.70
N LYS A 123 2.86 13.92 0.39
CA LYS A 123 3.42 14.91 1.34
C LYS A 123 2.60 15.06 2.62
N LYS A 124 1.28 14.89 2.56
CA LYS A 124 0.42 14.89 3.76
C LYS A 124 0.59 13.61 4.59
N LEU A 125 1.02 12.53 3.97
CA LEU A 125 1.30 11.27 4.65
C LEU A 125 2.70 11.20 5.26
N GLU A 126 3.65 11.95 4.71
CA GLU A 126 5.02 12.01 5.24
C GLU A 126 5.05 12.35 6.74
N GLY A 127 5.91 11.65 7.47
CA GLY A 127 6.10 11.86 8.91
C GLY A 127 4.97 11.33 9.81
N PHE A 128 3.93 10.71 9.26
CA PHE A 128 2.92 10.05 10.09
C PHE A 128 3.54 8.92 10.92
N LYS A 129 3.28 8.95 12.23
CA LYS A 129 3.67 7.87 13.14
C LYS A 129 2.39 7.27 13.72
N PRO A 130 2.07 6.01 13.39
CA PRO A 130 0.85 5.42 13.92
C PRO A 130 0.97 5.22 15.43
N ILE A 131 -0.18 5.20 16.11
CA ILE A 131 -0.22 4.98 17.55
C ILE A 131 0.05 3.49 17.79
N VAL A 132 1.10 3.21 18.56
CA VAL A 132 1.48 1.86 18.95
C VAL A 132 1.04 1.65 20.39
N THR A 133 0.18 0.69 20.63
CA THR A 133 -0.20 0.31 21.99
C THR A 133 0.96 -0.38 22.70
N SER A 134 0.91 -0.45 24.02
CA SER A 134 1.88 -1.22 24.83
C SER A 134 1.96 -2.70 24.46
N SER A 135 0.93 -3.25 23.81
CA SER A 135 0.90 -4.63 23.28
C SER A 135 1.54 -4.78 21.89
N GLY A 136 2.09 -3.71 21.31
CA GLY A 136 2.64 -3.72 19.95
C GLY A 136 1.57 -3.69 18.84
N TYR A 137 0.31 -3.42 19.19
CA TYR A 137 -0.74 -3.23 18.20
C TYR A 137 -0.66 -1.82 17.62
N VAL A 138 -0.56 -1.75 16.30
CA VAL A 138 -0.56 -0.49 15.55
C VAL A 138 -2.01 -0.13 15.25
N HIS A 139 -2.49 0.94 15.90
CA HIS A 139 -3.79 1.49 15.58
C HIS A 139 -3.66 2.43 14.37
N SER A 140 -4.21 2.00 13.24
CA SER A 140 -4.42 2.84 12.07
C SER A 140 -5.84 2.68 11.56
N ARG A 141 -6.41 3.76 11.03
CA ARG A 141 -7.72 3.70 10.36
C ARG A 141 -7.69 2.93 9.05
N VAL A 142 -6.54 2.84 8.39
CA VAL A 142 -6.40 2.12 7.12
C VAL A 142 -5.82 0.72 7.39
N GLU A 143 -6.61 -0.29 7.05
CA GLU A 143 -6.27 -1.70 7.17
C GLU A 143 -5.89 -2.29 5.79
N GLU A 144 -5.19 -3.43 5.79
CA GLU A 144 -4.66 -4.04 4.56
C GLU A 144 -5.80 -4.46 3.64
N GLU A 145 -6.88 -4.96 4.25
CA GLU A 145 -8.08 -5.38 3.55
C GLU A 145 -8.65 -4.27 2.68
N PHE A 146 -8.63 -3.02 3.17
CA PHE A 146 -9.14 -1.88 2.42
C PHE A 146 -8.30 -1.59 1.17
N LEU A 147 -6.98 -1.83 1.21
CA LEU A 147 -6.13 -1.66 0.03
C LEU A 147 -6.44 -2.69 -1.05
N TRP A 148 -6.75 -3.93 -0.65
CA TRP A 148 -7.19 -4.97 -1.58
C TRP A 148 -8.59 -4.68 -2.16
N GLU A 149 -9.53 -4.25 -1.31
CA GLU A 149 -10.89 -3.87 -1.73
C GLU A 149 -10.86 -2.70 -2.73
N CYS A 150 -10.13 -1.65 -2.39
CA CYS A 150 -9.97 -0.43 -3.18
C CYS A 150 -9.05 -0.59 -4.40
N LYS A 151 -8.63 -1.82 -4.74
CA LYS A 151 -7.77 -2.11 -5.91
C LYS A 151 -6.43 -1.36 -5.91
N GLN A 152 -5.94 -0.99 -4.72
CA GLN A 152 -4.59 -0.46 -4.53
C GLN A 152 -3.54 -1.56 -4.52
N LEU A 153 -3.97 -2.79 -4.24
CA LEU A 153 -3.19 -4.02 -4.35
C LEU A 153 -3.90 -5.01 -5.29
N GLY A 154 -3.15 -5.74 -6.08
CA GLY A 154 -3.61 -6.70 -7.09
C GLY A 154 -2.83 -6.58 -8.41
N ALA A 155 -3.46 -7.00 -9.51
CA ALA A 155 -2.89 -6.97 -10.85
C ALA A 155 -3.79 -6.23 -11.85
N TYR A 156 -4.49 -5.18 -11.40
CA TYR A 156 -5.47 -4.45 -12.21
C TYR A 156 -4.84 -3.49 -13.23
N SER A 157 -3.62 -3.05 -12.97
CA SER A 157 -2.79 -2.27 -13.89
C SER A 157 -1.30 -2.56 -13.60
N PRO A 158 -0.37 -2.20 -14.50
CA PRO A 158 1.05 -2.43 -14.27
C PRO A 158 1.57 -1.75 -13.00
N ILE A 159 1.14 -0.51 -12.73
CA ILE A 159 1.58 0.25 -11.55
C ILE A 159 1.00 -0.32 -10.26
N VAL A 160 -0.25 -0.82 -10.28
CA VAL A 160 -0.86 -1.51 -9.12
C VAL A 160 -0.15 -2.83 -8.85
N LEU A 161 0.26 -3.57 -9.88
CA LEU A 161 1.05 -4.79 -9.72
C LEU A 161 2.41 -4.49 -9.05
N LEU A 162 3.12 -3.45 -9.50
CA LEU A 162 4.37 -3.02 -8.84
C LEU A 162 4.13 -2.62 -7.38
N ASN A 163 3.06 -1.88 -7.10
CA ASN A 163 2.67 -1.49 -5.75
C ASN A 163 2.45 -2.71 -4.85
N THR A 164 1.88 -3.77 -5.43
CA THR A 164 1.61 -5.02 -4.72
C THR A 164 2.88 -5.81 -4.42
N LEU A 165 3.84 -5.82 -5.34
CA LEU A 165 5.15 -6.45 -5.10
C LEU A 165 5.96 -5.68 -4.05
N LEU A 166 5.92 -4.34 -4.10
CA LEU A 166 6.50 -3.47 -3.05
C LEU A 166 5.88 -3.81 -1.70
N PHE A 167 4.54 -3.84 -1.63
CA PHE A 167 3.81 -4.23 -0.42
C PHE A 167 4.22 -5.59 0.12
N PHE A 168 4.36 -6.62 -0.73
CA PHE A 168 4.83 -7.93 -0.29
C PHE A 168 6.25 -7.89 0.26
N CYS A 169 7.16 -7.15 -0.37
CA CYS A 169 8.52 -7.01 0.15
C CYS A 169 8.51 -6.26 1.50
N CYS A 170 7.69 -5.22 1.66
CA CYS A 170 7.51 -4.57 2.96
C CYS A 170 6.97 -5.53 4.02
N LYS A 171 5.95 -6.32 3.67
CA LYS A 171 5.24 -7.21 4.59
C LYS A 171 6.07 -8.43 5.00
N TYR A 172 6.70 -9.10 4.04
CA TYR A 172 7.38 -10.39 4.27
C TYR A 172 8.88 -10.24 4.50
N PHE A 173 9.52 -9.29 3.83
CA PHE A 173 10.97 -9.07 3.95
C PHE A 173 11.32 -7.90 4.88
N GLY A 174 10.33 -7.08 5.25
CA GLY A 174 10.55 -5.92 6.11
C GLY A 174 11.29 -4.78 5.42
N PHE A 175 11.31 -4.73 4.09
CA PHE A 175 11.96 -3.65 3.34
C PHE A 175 11.12 -2.36 3.43
N ARG A 176 11.77 -1.24 3.75
CA ARG A 176 11.17 0.08 4.05
C ARG A 176 11.94 1.24 3.43
N THR A 177 12.94 0.97 2.63
CA THR A 177 13.69 2.04 1.98
C THR A 177 13.96 1.64 0.55
N VAL A 178 14.10 2.64 -0.31
CA VAL A 178 14.46 2.43 -1.71
C VAL A 178 15.73 1.57 -1.79
N GLU A 179 16.73 1.82 -0.94
CA GLU A 179 17.98 1.07 -0.89
C GLU A 179 17.76 -0.42 -0.58
N GLN A 180 16.86 -0.75 0.34
CA GLN A 180 16.51 -2.15 0.64
C GLN A 180 15.82 -2.82 -0.55
N HIS A 181 14.85 -2.12 -1.17
CA HIS A 181 14.17 -2.63 -2.36
C HIS A 181 15.10 -2.76 -3.57
N ARG A 182 16.16 -1.94 -3.68
CA ARG A 182 17.18 -2.03 -4.74
C ARG A 182 18.11 -3.23 -4.60
N GLN A 183 18.13 -3.91 -3.45
CA GLN A 183 18.86 -5.18 -3.30
C GLN A 183 18.16 -6.34 -4.02
N LEU A 184 16.87 -6.19 -4.36
CA LEU A 184 16.13 -7.20 -5.10
C LEU A 184 16.59 -7.25 -6.56
N SER A 185 16.63 -8.46 -7.10
CA SER A 185 16.79 -8.69 -8.53
C SER A 185 16.08 -9.96 -8.96
N PHE A 186 15.78 -10.06 -10.26
CA PHE A 186 15.16 -11.26 -10.81
C PHE A 186 16.01 -12.52 -10.58
N ALA A 187 17.33 -12.42 -10.69
CA ALA A 187 18.22 -13.56 -10.46
C ALA A 187 18.27 -14.03 -8.99
N HIS A 188 17.93 -13.16 -8.04
CA HIS A 188 18.00 -13.44 -6.60
C HIS A 188 16.65 -13.80 -5.96
N VAL A 189 15.54 -13.72 -6.70
CA VAL A 189 14.22 -14.12 -6.22
C VAL A 189 13.80 -15.39 -6.95
N MET A 190 13.84 -16.52 -6.26
CA MET A 190 13.55 -17.83 -6.84
C MET A 190 12.28 -18.44 -6.27
N ARG A 191 11.51 -19.08 -7.14
CA ARG A 191 10.43 -19.97 -6.73
C ARG A 191 11.02 -21.27 -6.20
N CYS A 192 10.57 -21.67 -5.02
CA CYS A 192 10.98 -22.91 -4.38
C CYS A 192 9.74 -23.70 -3.92
N THR A 193 9.94 -25.01 -3.73
CA THR A 193 8.92 -25.90 -3.17
C THR A 193 9.54 -26.70 -2.03
N LYS A 194 8.86 -26.75 -0.89
CA LYS A 194 9.21 -27.60 0.25
C LYS A 194 8.10 -28.65 0.38
N THR A 195 8.50 -29.89 0.63
CA THR A 195 7.59 -30.97 0.99
C THR A 195 7.75 -31.20 2.49
N ASP A 196 6.65 -31.18 3.24
CA ASP A 196 6.67 -31.49 4.67
C ASP A 196 6.68 -33.02 4.92
N PRO A 197 6.89 -33.48 6.17
CA PRO A 197 6.88 -34.90 6.51
C PRO A 197 5.55 -35.61 6.20
N ASN A 198 4.45 -34.85 6.06
CA ASN A 198 3.12 -35.34 5.71
C ASN A 198 2.90 -35.36 4.17
N ASN A 199 3.98 -35.22 3.40
CA ASN A 199 3.99 -35.17 1.93
C ASN A 199 3.20 -33.99 1.33
N LYS A 200 2.91 -32.94 2.12
CA LYS A 200 2.26 -31.72 1.64
C LYS A 200 3.31 -30.79 1.03
N LYS A 201 3.09 -30.43 -0.23
CA LYS A 201 3.94 -29.47 -0.96
C LYS A 201 3.50 -28.04 -0.68
N THR A 202 4.46 -27.19 -0.36
CA THR A 202 4.27 -25.75 -0.16
C THR A 202 5.19 -24.98 -1.07
N THR A 203 4.63 -24.11 -1.92
CA THR A 203 5.38 -23.21 -2.80
C THR A 203 5.64 -21.88 -2.09
N PHE A 204 6.81 -21.29 -2.30
CA PHE A 204 7.16 -19.97 -1.79
C PHE A 204 8.18 -19.29 -2.72
N LEU A 205 8.28 -17.97 -2.63
CA LEU A 205 9.42 -17.23 -3.18
C LEU A 205 10.46 -17.07 -2.08
N ARG A 206 11.72 -17.24 -2.44
CA ARG A 206 12.85 -17.00 -1.55
C ARG A 206 13.77 -15.96 -2.18
N PHE A 207 14.13 -14.97 -1.38
CA PHE A 207 15.17 -14.01 -1.73
C PHE A 207 16.53 -14.53 -1.24
N TYR A 208 17.51 -14.49 -2.14
CA TYR A 208 18.90 -14.86 -1.89
C TYR A 208 19.77 -13.61 -1.98
N PRO A 209 20.06 -12.96 -0.83
CA PRO A 209 20.85 -11.74 -0.82
C PRO A 209 22.24 -11.97 -1.45
N PRO A 210 22.78 -10.98 -2.19
CA PRO A 210 24.15 -11.04 -2.66
C PRO A 210 25.15 -11.18 -1.50
N VAL A 211 26.28 -11.86 -1.75
CA VAL A 211 27.35 -12.25 -0.79
C VAL A 211 28.01 -11.06 -0.07
N ALA A 212 27.65 -9.82 -0.39
CA ALA A 212 28.18 -8.59 0.21
C ALA A 212 27.11 -7.72 0.89
N THR A 213 25.90 -8.24 1.12
CA THR A 213 24.81 -7.48 1.73
C THR A 213 24.63 -7.83 3.21
N PRO A 214 24.20 -6.87 4.07
CA PRO A 214 23.96 -7.13 5.49
C PRO A 214 22.92 -8.23 5.78
N LEU A 215 22.14 -8.61 4.77
CA LEU A 215 21.08 -9.62 4.83
C LEU A 215 21.56 -11.04 4.51
N GLN A 216 22.87 -11.25 4.29
CA GLN A 216 23.43 -12.51 3.78
C GLN A 216 22.98 -13.77 4.55
N ASP A 217 22.79 -13.66 5.87
CA ASP A 217 22.38 -14.78 6.73
C ASP A 217 20.86 -14.86 6.96
N GLU A 218 20.07 -13.93 6.41
CA GLU A 218 18.61 -13.90 6.56
C GLU A 218 17.90 -14.71 5.47
N VAL A 219 17.15 -15.72 5.89
CA VAL A 219 16.27 -16.48 4.99
C VAL A 219 14.94 -15.75 4.86
N LEU A 220 14.83 -14.92 3.82
CA LEU A 220 13.63 -14.17 3.50
C LEU A 220 12.73 -14.94 2.54
N GLU A 221 11.53 -15.32 3.00
CA GLU A 221 10.57 -16.15 2.24
C GLU A 221 9.16 -15.56 2.27
N MET A 222 8.44 -15.64 1.14
CA MET A 222 7.00 -15.35 1.06
C MET A 222 6.24 -16.55 0.47
N THR A 223 5.38 -17.15 1.30
CA THR A 223 4.65 -18.38 0.97
C THR A 223 3.46 -18.13 0.04
N GLU A 224 3.13 -19.12 -0.80
CA GLU A 224 1.91 -19.13 -1.60
C GLU A 224 0.66 -18.97 -0.71
N ASN A 225 -0.24 -18.07 -1.12
CA ASN A 225 -1.57 -17.97 -0.52
C ASN A 225 -2.52 -18.87 -1.30
N VAL A 226 -2.72 -20.09 -0.78
CA VAL A 226 -3.60 -21.10 -1.39
C VAL A 226 -5.09 -20.76 -1.23
N GLU A 227 -5.44 -20.00 -0.19
CA GLU A 227 -6.82 -19.63 0.11
C GLU A 227 -7.32 -18.53 -0.84
N ASN A 228 -6.46 -17.59 -1.19
CA ASN A 228 -6.79 -16.51 -2.12
C ASN A 228 -5.69 -16.31 -3.18
N PRO A 229 -5.82 -16.98 -4.36
CA PRO A 229 -4.86 -16.87 -5.44
C PRO A 229 -4.67 -15.45 -5.99
N LEU A 230 -5.69 -14.59 -5.91
CA LEU A 230 -5.63 -13.20 -6.38
C LEU A 230 -4.81 -12.29 -5.45
N ARG A 231 -4.52 -12.74 -4.22
CA ARG A 231 -3.66 -12.06 -3.25
C ARG A 231 -2.39 -12.84 -2.96
N CYS A 232 -2.06 -13.80 -3.82
CA CYS A 232 -0.93 -14.68 -3.60
C CYS A 232 0.39 -14.05 -4.07
N PRO A 233 1.40 -13.92 -3.19
CA PRO A 233 2.70 -13.37 -3.57
C PRO A 233 3.39 -14.14 -4.69
N VAL A 234 3.38 -15.49 -4.63
CA VAL A 234 3.96 -16.35 -5.67
C VAL A 234 3.29 -16.11 -7.03
N ARG A 235 1.95 -16.20 -7.10
CA ARG A 235 1.19 -16.03 -8.35
C ARG A 235 1.32 -14.65 -8.96
N LEU A 236 1.28 -13.60 -8.13
CA LEU A 236 1.41 -12.23 -8.61
C LEU A 236 2.82 -11.91 -9.10
N TYR A 237 3.85 -12.48 -8.46
CA TYR A 237 5.22 -12.39 -8.97
C TYR A 237 5.42 -13.18 -10.27
N GLU A 238 4.84 -14.38 -10.39
CA GLU A 238 4.86 -15.14 -11.64
C GLU A 238 4.15 -14.39 -12.76
N PHE A 239 3.01 -13.76 -12.46
CA PHE A 239 2.32 -12.91 -13.40
C PHE A 239 3.18 -11.70 -13.80
N TYR A 240 3.85 -11.05 -12.86
CA TYR A 240 4.81 -9.99 -13.14
C TYR A 240 5.92 -10.46 -14.09
N LEU A 241 6.58 -11.58 -13.79
CA LEU A 241 7.58 -12.19 -14.65
C LEU A 241 7.05 -12.49 -16.06
N SER A 242 5.80 -12.97 -16.18
CA SER A 242 5.18 -13.28 -17.48
C SER A 242 4.97 -12.04 -18.35
N LYS A 243 4.90 -10.85 -17.74
CA LYS A 243 4.71 -9.55 -18.41
C LYS A 243 6.02 -8.79 -18.64
N CYS A 244 7.15 -9.39 -18.30
CA CYS A 244 8.50 -8.87 -18.51
C CYS A 244 9.20 -9.60 -19.67
N SER A 245 10.11 -8.93 -20.38
CA SER A 245 10.92 -9.57 -21.43
C SER A 245 11.86 -10.63 -20.85
N GLU A 246 12.24 -11.64 -21.63
CA GLU A 246 13.21 -12.65 -21.19
C GLU A 246 14.59 -12.04 -20.85
N SER A 247 14.97 -10.95 -21.53
CA SER A 247 16.25 -10.25 -21.35
C SER A 247 16.47 -9.71 -19.94
N VAL A 248 15.41 -9.41 -19.18
CA VAL A 248 15.54 -8.88 -17.82
C VAL A 248 15.57 -9.96 -16.75
N LYS A 249 15.05 -11.17 -17.03
CA LYS A 249 14.84 -12.21 -16.01
C LYS A 249 16.13 -12.78 -15.42
N GLN A 250 17.24 -12.64 -16.13
CA GLN A 250 18.57 -13.10 -15.68
C GLN A 250 19.39 -11.97 -15.05
N ARG A 251 18.84 -10.74 -14.97
CA ARG A 251 19.57 -9.58 -14.44
C ARG A 251 19.67 -9.68 -12.92
N THR A 252 20.88 -9.44 -12.42
CA THR A 252 21.24 -9.49 -10.98
C THR A 252 21.05 -8.16 -10.27
N ASN A 253 20.70 -7.09 -10.99
CA ASN A 253 20.61 -5.72 -10.48
C ASN A 253 19.27 -5.02 -10.81
N LEU A 254 18.25 -5.78 -11.21
CA LEU A 254 16.99 -5.23 -11.71
C LEU A 254 15.81 -6.07 -11.20
N PHE A 255 14.80 -5.41 -10.64
CA PHE A 255 13.58 -6.06 -10.15
C PHE A 255 12.33 -5.27 -10.51
N TYR A 256 12.24 -3.99 -10.15
CA TYR A 256 11.10 -3.12 -10.46
C TYR A 256 11.34 -2.40 -11.80
N LEU A 257 10.48 -2.69 -12.78
CA LEU A 257 10.57 -2.17 -14.14
C LEU A 257 9.55 -1.05 -14.38
N HIS A 258 9.89 -0.11 -15.27
CA HIS A 258 9.00 0.97 -15.64
C HIS A 258 7.84 0.44 -16.51
N PRO A 259 6.57 0.75 -16.16
CA PRO A 259 5.39 0.40 -16.95
C PRO A 259 5.44 0.92 -18.40
N GLU A 260 4.96 0.11 -19.34
CA GLU A 260 4.77 0.52 -20.73
C GLU A 260 3.56 1.45 -20.86
N ARG A 261 3.68 2.53 -21.64
CA ARG A 261 2.64 3.58 -21.72
C ARG A 261 1.35 3.13 -22.41
N CYS A 262 1.46 2.17 -23.32
CA CYS A 262 0.36 1.75 -24.19
C CYS A 262 -0.04 0.29 -23.98
N CYS A 263 0.40 -0.35 -22.89
CA CYS A 263 -0.01 -1.71 -22.63
C CYS A 263 -1.49 -1.75 -22.23
N VAL A 264 -2.18 -2.78 -22.72
CA VAL A 264 -3.55 -3.12 -22.34
C VAL A 264 -3.54 -4.45 -21.57
N PRO A 265 -4.64 -4.85 -20.90
CA PRO A 265 -4.64 -6.05 -20.06
C PRO A 265 -4.10 -7.32 -20.76
N ASN A 266 -4.44 -7.50 -22.04
CA ASN A 266 -4.04 -8.65 -22.85
C ASN A 266 -2.65 -8.51 -23.50
N SER A 267 -1.95 -7.38 -23.32
CA SER A 267 -0.60 -7.20 -23.87
C SER A 267 0.35 -8.27 -23.32
N PRO A 268 1.23 -8.84 -24.16
CA PRO A 268 2.22 -9.81 -23.71
C PRO A 268 3.24 -9.18 -22.75
N LEU A 269 3.58 -7.92 -22.97
CA LEU A 269 4.46 -7.13 -22.12
C LEU A 269 3.69 -5.99 -21.48
N TRP A 270 3.88 -5.79 -20.18
CA TRP A 270 3.40 -4.61 -19.44
C TRP A 270 4.54 -3.70 -19.00
N PHE A 271 5.78 -4.18 -19.03
CA PHE A 271 6.93 -3.49 -18.49
C PHE A 271 8.06 -3.43 -19.52
N SER A 272 8.74 -2.28 -19.52
CA SER A 272 9.95 -2.06 -20.31
C SER A 272 11.17 -2.72 -19.66
N SER A 273 12.32 -2.66 -20.32
CA SER A 273 13.61 -3.06 -19.70
C SER A 273 14.25 -1.95 -18.83
N THR A 274 13.58 -0.81 -18.69
CA THR A 274 14.06 0.34 -17.91
C THR A 274 13.70 0.17 -16.43
N PRO A 275 14.61 0.42 -15.48
CA PRO A 275 14.27 0.41 -14.06
C PRO A 275 13.22 1.48 -13.72
N LEU A 276 12.32 1.16 -12.78
CA LEU A 276 11.50 2.18 -12.11
C LEU A 276 12.43 3.18 -11.41
N ASP A 277 12.11 4.47 -11.42
CA ASP A 277 12.90 5.51 -10.75
C ASP A 277 12.72 5.51 -9.22
N ASP A 278 13.73 6.00 -8.50
CA ASP A 278 13.74 6.03 -7.03
C ASP A 278 12.62 6.92 -6.47
N ALA A 279 12.33 8.06 -7.11
CA ALA A 279 11.29 8.99 -6.65
C ALA A 279 9.89 8.35 -6.70
N THR A 280 9.58 7.62 -7.78
CA THR A 280 8.33 6.87 -7.88
C THR A 280 8.27 5.74 -6.85
N MET A 281 9.36 5.00 -6.66
CA MET A 281 9.41 3.93 -5.66
C MET A 281 9.19 4.47 -4.23
N ASP A 282 9.86 5.56 -3.87
CA ASP A 282 9.72 6.20 -2.57
C ASP A 282 8.27 6.68 -2.33
N ALA A 283 7.67 7.32 -3.33
CA ALA A 283 6.28 7.75 -3.29
C ALA A 283 5.29 6.58 -3.08
N MET A 284 5.56 5.42 -3.67
CA MET A 284 4.75 4.19 -3.49
C MET A 284 4.96 3.55 -2.11
N LEU A 285 6.12 3.76 -1.47
CA LEU A 285 6.46 3.21 -0.16
C LEU A 285 5.86 4.00 1.01
N ILE A 286 5.71 5.33 0.87
CA ILE A 286 5.17 6.21 1.93
C ILE A 286 3.80 5.73 2.46
N PRO A 287 2.83 5.32 1.62
CA PRO A 287 1.56 4.74 2.10
C PRO A 287 1.71 3.42 2.87
N PHE A 288 2.85 2.72 2.79
CA PHE A 288 3.09 1.47 3.52
C PHE A 288 3.85 1.68 4.82
N HIS A 289 4.86 2.56 4.83
CA HIS A 289 5.69 2.89 5.99
C HIS A 289 4.88 3.20 7.24
N ASN A 290 3.77 3.86 7.01
CA ASN A 290 2.94 4.51 8.00
C ASN A 290 1.81 3.61 8.55
N TYR A 291 1.55 2.45 7.92
CA TYR A 291 0.29 1.72 8.14
C TYR A 291 0.44 0.23 8.45
N PHE A 292 1.45 -0.46 7.92
CA PHE A 292 1.44 -1.95 7.91
C PHE A 292 2.55 -2.62 8.73
N ILE A 293 3.32 -1.84 9.48
CA ILE A 293 4.71 -2.23 9.77
C ILE A 293 5.00 -2.73 11.20
N GLN A 294 4.00 -3.01 12.04
CA GLN A 294 4.28 -3.82 13.26
C GLN A 294 3.44 -5.08 13.42
N THR A 295 2.32 -5.23 12.71
CA THR A 295 1.55 -6.48 12.75
C THR A 295 2.27 -7.62 12.04
N ALA A 296 2.97 -7.34 10.93
CA ALA A 296 3.67 -8.36 10.16
C ALA A 296 4.93 -8.89 10.86
N GLN A 297 5.76 -8.03 11.48
CA GLN A 297 6.96 -8.49 12.18
C GLN A 297 6.63 -9.33 13.41
N ILE A 298 5.59 -9.00 14.19
CA ILE A 298 5.22 -9.81 15.36
C ILE A 298 4.68 -11.19 14.92
N LEU A 299 3.74 -11.24 13.98
CA LEU A 299 3.14 -12.51 13.52
C LEU A 299 4.12 -13.39 12.72
N ILE A 300 4.98 -12.81 11.88
CA ILE A 300 5.98 -13.55 11.11
C ILE A 300 7.11 -14.03 12.02
N PHE A 301 7.58 -13.21 12.97
CA PHE A 301 8.57 -13.63 13.96
C PHE A 301 8.05 -14.77 14.85
N PHE A 302 6.77 -14.75 15.24
CA PHE A 302 6.15 -15.88 15.95
C PHE A 302 5.98 -17.13 15.08
N LYS A 303 5.58 -17.00 13.80
CA LYS A 303 5.48 -18.15 12.87
C LYS A 303 6.83 -18.75 12.48
N GLN A 304 7.86 -17.93 12.32
CA GLN A 304 9.22 -18.40 12.03
C GLN A 304 9.82 -19.05 13.26
N LYS A 305 9.78 -18.43 14.46
CA LYS A 305 10.30 -19.04 15.70
C LYS A 305 9.64 -20.36 16.08
N THR A 306 8.34 -20.53 15.84
CA THR A 306 7.65 -21.82 16.10
C THR A 306 8.15 -22.91 15.15
N THR A 307 8.46 -22.55 13.90
CA THR A 307 9.05 -23.48 12.92
C THR A 307 10.51 -23.82 13.25
N THR A 308 11.30 -22.86 13.76
CA THR A 308 12.69 -23.10 14.18
C THR A 308 12.80 -23.84 15.53
N ARG A 309 11.88 -23.61 16.48
CA ARG A 309 11.84 -24.35 17.76
C ARG A 309 11.58 -25.85 17.57
N HIS A 310 10.83 -26.24 16.53
CA HIS A 310 10.66 -27.66 16.20
C HIS A 310 11.87 -28.30 15.52
N LYS A 311 12.79 -27.50 14.94
CA LYS A 311 14.05 -28.00 14.35
C LYS A 311 15.23 -28.03 15.32
N TYR A 312 15.21 -27.20 16.37
CA TYR A 312 16.30 -27.08 17.36
C TYR A 312 15.86 -27.41 18.78
N GLY A 313 14.91 -28.33 18.93
CA GLY A 313 14.52 -28.90 20.23
C GLY A 313 15.58 -29.81 20.84
N GLN A 314 16.85 -29.41 20.80
CA GLN A 314 17.95 -30.12 21.46
C GLN A 314 19.18 -29.24 21.77
N TYR A 315 19.04 -27.92 21.93
CA TYR A 315 20.09 -27.14 22.61
C TYR A 315 19.46 -26.09 23.54
N SER A 316 19.43 -26.43 24.82
CA SER A 316 19.30 -25.47 25.91
C SER A 316 20.59 -24.64 25.96
N PHE A 317 20.53 -23.31 26.05
CA PHE A 317 21.35 -22.47 26.95
C PHE A 317 21.09 -20.96 26.73
N CYS A 318 21.30 -20.22 27.82
CA CYS A 318 20.99 -18.84 28.14
C CYS A 318 21.38 -17.77 27.11
N LEU A 319 20.63 -16.66 27.10
CA LEU A 319 21.21 -15.32 27.01
C LEU A 319 20.34 -14.32 27.81
N ALA A 320 20.85 -14.01 28.99
CA ALA A 320 20.44 -12.89 29.82
C ALA A 320 21.21 -11.62 29.39
N ALA A 321 20.63 -10.48 29.77
CA ALA A 321 21.23 -9.15 29.87
C ALA A 321 21.53 -8.39 28.57
N TYR A 322 20.83 -7.27 28.37
CA TYR A 322 21.43 -5.95 28.07
C TYR A 322 20.37 -4.85 28.28
N PHE A 323 20.35 -4.27 29.48
CA PHE A 323 19.82 -2.93 29.74
C PHE A 323 20.90 -2.18 30.52
N PRO A 324 21.47 -1.08 30.01
CA PRO A 324 22.24 -0.19 30.84
C PRO A 324 21.27 0.80 31.52
N THR A 325 21.17 0.67 32.84
CA THR A 325 20.69 1.72 33.73
C THR A 325 21.73 2.84 33.79
N HIS A 326 21.31 4.10 33.64
CA HIS A 326 22.03 5.21 34.27
C HIS A 326 21.04 6.19 34.89
N HIS A 327 21.52 6.69 36.04
CA HIS A 327 20.89 7.52 37.07
C HIS A 327 20.31 8.85 36.59
#